data_AF-A0A821PA31-F1
#
_entry.id   AF-A0A821PA31-F1
#
_cell.length_a   1.000
_cell.length_b   1.000
_cell.length_c   1.000
_cell.angle_alpha   90.00
_cell.angle_beta   90.00
_cell.angle_gamma   90.00
#
_symmetry.space_group_name_H-M   'P 1'
#
loop_
_entity.id
_entity.type
_entity.pdbx_description
1 polymer ?
#
loop_
_entity_poly.entity_id
_entity_poly.type
_entity_poly.pdbx_seq_one_letter_code
_entity_poly.pdbx_strand_id
1 'polypeptide(L)'
;NIYRTYHFTYEFREGCIGICDNPISRLVSCPDPGTPFEAVNERFWMTYGYCRDLVSSIDAQPLYQCLGYWINEKGDMFTGIANERVGSERWYDKFRCMLTRQDQPQWFAKSLFAECARLYSPTDGPEKVIISPIIPEVPTPTCFFPDNFTGEWVNTANVNARTIINATHIHEISQV
;
A
#
# COMPACT_ATOMS: atom_id res chain seq x y z
N ASN A 1 6.18 -6.36 -2.63
CA ASN A 1 5.13 -5.71 -3.43
C ASN A 1 3.86 -5.57 -2.63
N ILE A 2 3.41 -4.34 -2.45
CA ILE A 2 2.11 -4.04 -1.86
C ILE A 2 1.11 -4.30 -2.99
N TYR A 3 0.21 -5.27 -2.86
CA TYR A 3 -0.92 -5.47 -3.77
C TYR A 3 -2.17 -5.40 -2.91
N ARG A 4 -2.82 -4.23 -2.80
CA ARG A 4 -4.11 -3.96 -2.11
C ARG A 4 -4.23 -2.47 -1.76
N THR A 5 -5.41 -2.11 -1.27
CA THR A 5 -5.67 -0.83 -0.60
C THR A 5 -5.37 -0.96 0.89
N TYR A 6 -4.57 -0.05 1.42
CA TYR A 6 -4.24 0.06 2.83
C TYR A 6 -4.71 1.41 3.35
N HIS A 7 -5.23 1.42 4.57
CA HIS A 7 -5.40 2.64 5.34
C HIS A 7 -4.04 3.01 5.93
N PHE A 8 -3.72 4.29 6.03
CA PHE A 8 -2.50 4.70 6.71
C PHE A 8 -2.72 5.89 7.63
N THR A 9 -1.98 5.88 8.73
CA THR A 9 -1.80 7.04 9.61
C THR A 9 -0.42 7.63 9.36
N TYR A 10 -0.30 8.94 9.50
CA TYR A 10 0.98 9.61 9.30
C TYR A 10 1.25 10.69 10.36
N GLU A 11 2.53 10.92 10.60
CA GLU A 11 3.04 11.93 11.52
C GLU A 11 4.24 12.62 10.88
N PHE A 12 4.24 13.96 10.85
CA PHE A 12 5.38 14.75 10.43
C PHE A 12 6.16 15.22 11.65
N ARG A 13 7.46 14.92 11.67
CA ARG A 13 8.37 15.36 12.74
C ARG A 13 8.62 16.87 12.73
N GLU A 14 8.85 17.44 11.55
CA GLU A 14 9.12 18.85 11.37
C GLU A 14 7.80 19.61 11.23
N GLY A 15 7.19 20.00 12.35
CA GLY A 15 5.94 20.75 12.36
C GLY A 15 5.29 20.76 13.73
N CYS A 16 4.36 19.82 13.96
CA CYS A 16 3.60 19.67 15.20
C CYS A 16 3.48 18.19 15.56
N ILE A 17 3.56 17.87 16.86
CA ILE A 17 3.46 16.50 17.37
C ILE A 17 2.00 16.05 17.28
N GLY A 18 1.75 14.98 16.54
CA GLY A 18 0.43 14.40 16.41
C GLY A 18 0.33 13.43 15.24
N ILE A 19 -0.46 12.38 15.44
CA ILE A 19 -0.74 11.38 14.40
C ILE A 19 -2.03 11.79 13.71
N CYS A 20 -1.98 12.00 12.39
CA CYS A 20 -3.19 12.16 11.58
C CYS A 20 -3.72 10.80 11.16
N ASP A 21 -4.93 10.50 11.61
CA ASP A 21 -5.70 9.32 11.24
C ASP A 21 -6.99 9.76 10.55
N ASN A 22 -6.88 10.05 9.25
CA ASN A 22 -8.03 10.42 8.43
C ASN A 22 -8.45 9.21 7.57
N PRO A 23 -9.74 8.77 7.57
CA PRO A 23 -10.23 7.61 6.79
C PRO A 23 -10.04 7.66 5.27
N ILE A 24 -9.77 8.85 4.72
CA ILE A 24 -9.45 9.06 3.30
C ILE A 24 -7.98 8.70 3.02
N SER A 25 -7.12 8.70 4.05
CA SER A 25 -5.70 8.41 3.92
C SER A 25 -5.48 6.96 3.50
N ARG A 26 -5.15 6.77 2.22
CA ARG A 26 -5.11 5.43 1.61
C ARG A 26 -3.91 5.27 0.71
N LEU A 27 -3.24 4.13 0.86
CA LEU A 27 -2.21 3.66 -0.03
C LEU A 27 -2.84 2.61 -0.96
N VAL A 28 -2.86 2.88 -2.26
CA VAL A 28 -3.48 2.01 -3.26
C VAL A 28 -2.46 1.63 -4.32
N SER A 29 -2.19 0.33 -4.41
CA SER A 29 -1.38 -0.25 -5.47
C SER A 29 -2.26 -1.22 -6.28
N CYS A 30 -2.81 -0.71 -7.37
CA CYS A 30 -3.60 -1.50 -8.31
C CYS A 30 -2.86 -1.53 -9.66
N PRO A 31 -2.82 -2.68 -10.34
CA PRO A 31 -2.38 -2.73 -11.74
C PRO A 31 -3.35 -1.91 -12.61
N ASP A 32 -2.82 -1.11 -13.54
CA ASP A 32 -3.68 -0.40 -14.50
C ASP A 32 -4.35 -1.45 -15.43
N PRO A 33 -5.69 -1.44 -15.55
CA PRO A 33 -6.38 -2.43 -16.37
C PRO A 33 -5.96 -2.31 -17.84
N GLY A 34 -5.48 -3.42 -18.42
CA GLY A 34 -5.11 -3.50 -19.83
C GLY A 34 -3.61 -3.28 -20.14
N THR A 35 -2.75 -3.05 -19.14
CA THR A 35 -1.30 -2.92 -19.37
C THR A 35 -0.57 -4.24 -19.09
N PRO A 36 0.14 -4.85 -20.07
CA PRO A 36 0.92 -6.07 -19.87
C PRO A 36 2.30 -5.81 -19.24
N PHE A 37 2.63 -4.56 -18.91
CA PHE A 37 3.98 -4.15 -18.50
C PHE A 37 4.17 -4.23 -16.98
N GLU A 38 5.21 -4.94 -16.53
CA GLU A 38 5.54 -5.11 -15.10
C GLU A 38 5.87 -3.78 -14.40
N ALA A 39 6.48 -2.81 -15.09
CA ALA A 39 6.83 -1.49 -14.54
C ALA A 39 5.61 -0.66 -14.10
N VAL A 40 4.42 -0.94 -14.65
CA VAL A 40 3.17 -0.29 -14.22
C VAL A 40 2.71 -0.84 -12.86
N ASN A 41 3.08 -2.07 -12.53
CA ASN A 41 2.78 -2.73 -11.25
C ASN A 41 3.71 -2.28 -10.10
N GLU A 42 4.65 -1.39 -10.39
CA GLU A 42 5.58 -0.78 -9.43
C GLU A 42 5.18 0.64 -9.03
N ARG A 43 3.94 1.05 -9.35
CA ARG A 43 3.37 2.34 -8.99
C ARG A 43 2.31 2.21 -7.91
N PHE A 44 2.21 3.23 -7.06
CA PHE A 44 1.19 3.30 -6.03
C PHE A 44 0.76 4.73 -5.74
N TRP A 45 -0.53 4.89 -5.47
CA TRP A 45 -1.12 6.12 -4.99
C TRP A 45 -0.98 6.19 -3.48
N MET A 46 -0.64 7.38 -2.98
CA MET A 46 -0.75 7.67 -1.56
C MET A 46 -1.62 8.91 -1.40
N THR A 47 -2.88 8.71 -1.05
CA THR A 47 -3.84 9.78 -0.79
C THR A 47 -3.69 10.20 0.66
N TYR A 48 -3.36 11.45 0.93
CA TYR A 48 -3.33 12.05 2.26
C TYR A 48 -4.62 12.81 2.51
N GLY A 49 -5.24 12.58 3.67
CA GLY A 49 -6.34 13.40 4.16
C GLY A 49 -5.89 14.39 5.24
N TYR A 50 -6.41 15.61 5.17
CA TYR A 50 -6.22 16.64 6.18
C TYR A 50 -6.95 16.32 7.49
N CYS A 51 -6.28 16.54 8.62
CA CYS A 51 -6.82 16.43 9.97
C CYS A 51 -6.96 17.84 10.57
N ARG A 52 -8.19 18.25 10.92
CA ARG A 52 -8.49 19.60 11.42
C ARG A 52 -7.68 19.99 12.67
N ASP A 53 -7.39 19.01 13.52
CA ASP A 53 -6.67 19.22 14.78
C ASP A 53 -5.14 19.20 14.60
N LEU A 54 -4.63 18.99 13.38
CA LEU A 54 -3.20 18.90 13.10
C LEU A 54 -2.81 19.81 11.92
N VAL A 55 -2.15 20.92 12.22
CA VAL A 55 -1.74 21.92 11.21
C VAL A 55 -0.72 21.36 10.21
N SER A 56 0.09 20.38 10.61
CA SER A 56 1.05 19.70 9.73
C SER A 56 0.40 18.68 8.78
N SER A 57 -0.88 18.36 8.96
CA SER A 57 -1.61 17.47 8.06
C SER A 57 -1.90 18.16 6.72
N ILE A 58 -2.00 17.37 5.66
CA ILE A 58 -2.11 17.88 4.28
C ILE A 58 -3.16 17.08 3.49
N ASP A 59 -3.78 17.74 2.52
CA ASP A 59 -4.51 17.09 1.44
C ASP A 59 -3.59 16.98 0.21
N ALA A 60 -3.21 15.76 -0.15
CA ALA A 60 -2.33 15.52 -1.28
C ALA A 60 -2.56 14.13 -1.87
N GLN A 61 -2.28 13.96 -3.16
CA GLN A 61 -2.38 12.65 -3.83
C GLN A 61 -1.21 12.40 -4.78
N PRO A 62 0.03 12.25 -4.25
CA PRO A 62 1.17 11.84 -5.05
C PRO A 62 0.98 10.45 -5.68
N LEU A 63 1.54 10.29 -6.88
CA LEU A 63 1.74 9.01 -7.54
C LEU A 63 3.21 8.66 -7.42
N TYR A 64 3.52 7.60 -6.67
CA TYR A 64 4.88 7.15 -6.53
C TYR A 64 5.17 5.98 -7.47
N GLN A 65 6.34 6.01 -8.10
CA GLN A 65 6.93 4.90 -8.82
C GLN A 65 8.15 4.40 -8.04
N CYS A 66 8.22 3.09 -7.79
CA CYS A 66 9.39 2.46 -7.21
C CYS A 66 10.57 2.49 -8.21
N LEU A 67 11.75 2.83 -7.72
CA LEU A 67 12.99 2.85 -8.51
C LEU A 67 13.91 1.67 -8.17
N GLY A 68 13.71 1.06 -7.00
CA GLY A 68 14.53 -0.04 -6.49
C GLY A 68 14.66 0.02 -4.98
N TYR A 69 15.24 -1.02 -4.40
CA TYR A 69 15.48 -1.12 -2.98
C TYR A 69 16.85 -1.74 -2.68
N TRP A 70 17.36 -1.48 -1.48
CA TRP A 70 18.55 -2.13 -0.93
C TRP A 70 18.36 -2.38 0.56
N ILE A 71 19.10 -3.35 1.09
CA ILE A 71 19.00 -3.77 2.49
C ILE A 71 20.37 -3.59 3.13
N ASN A 72 20.41 -3.02 4.33
CA ASN A 72 21.65 -2.88 5.10
C ASN A 72 21.93 -4.12 5.97
N GLU A 73 23.10 -4.16 6.62
CA GLU A 73 23.48 -5.26 7.52
C GLU A 73 22.55 -5.42 8.74
N LYS A 74 21.78 -4.38 9.09
CA LYS A 74 20.82 -4.39 10.19
C LYS A 74 19.46 -4.96 9.79
N GLY A 75 19.26 -5.29 8.51
CA GLY A 75 17.98 -5.74 7.97
C GLY A 75 16.98 -4.60 7.68
N ASP A 76 17.43 -3.34 7.72
CA ASP A 76 16.61 -2.21 7.28
C ASP A 76 16.58 -2.18 5.74
N MET A 77 15.37 -2.06 5.20
CA MET A 77 15.10 -2.00 3.77
C MET A 77 14.82 -0.56 3.36
N PHE A 78 15.71 -0.01 2.54
CA PHE A 78 15.56 1.30 1.93
C PHE A 78 15.01 1.15 0.53
N THR A 79 14.04 1.99 0.17
CA THR A 79 13.41 1.98 -1.15
C THR A 79 13.43 3.39 -1.73
N GLY A 80 13.99 3.54 -2.93
CA GLY A 80 13.92 4.78 -3.69
C GLY A 80 12.60 4.87 -4.45
N ILE A 81 11.94 6.02 -4.38
CA ILE A 81 10.69 6.29 -5.10
C ILE A 81 10.75 7.64 -5.83
N ALA A 82 10.04 7.74 -6.94
CA ALA A 82 9.85 8.97 -7.69
C ALA A 82 8.38 9.39 -7.65
N ASN A 83 8.11 10.67 -7.35
CA ASN A 83 6.77 11.24 -7.50
C ASN A 83 6.56 11.67 -8.95
N GLU A 84 5.73 10.93 -9.67
CA GLU A 84 5.46 11.15 -11.10
C GLU A 84 4.49 12.30 -11.36
N ARG A 85 3.89 12.89 -10.31
CA ARG A 85 3.00 14.05 -10.41
C ARG A 85 3.63 15.38 -9.98
N VAL A 86 4.94 15.41 -9.77
CA VAL A 86 5.64 16.66 -9.46
C VAL A 86 5.85 17.44 -10.76
N GLY A 87 5.24 18.63 -10.85
CA GLY A 87 5.47 19.58 -11.95
C GLY A 87 6.78 20.36 -11.85
N SER A 88 7.60 20.11 -10.82
CA SER A 88 8.93 20.70 -10.64
C SER A 88 9.97 19.87 -11.39
N GLU A 89 10.83 20.53 -12.17
CA GLU A 89 11.99 19.90 -12.81
C GLU A 89 13.13 19.62 -11.82
N ARG A 90 13.00 20.07 -10.56
CA ARG A 90 14.03 19.89 -9.53
C ARG A 90 14.03 18.44 -9.05
N TRP A 91 15.16 17.77 -9.21
CA TRP A 91 15.34 16.38 -8.81
C TRP A 91 15.00 16.13 -7.32
N TYR A 92 15.32 17.07 -6.43
CA TYR A 92 15.07 16.94 -5.00
C TYR A 92 13.57 17.02 -4.64
N ASP A 93 12.74 17.60 -5.50
CA ASP A 93 11.28 17.63 -5.35
C ASP A 93 10.65 16.34 -5.90
N LYS A 94 11.29 15.69 -6.88
CA LYS A 94 10.79 14.47 -7.52
C LYS A 94 11.07 13.21 -6.68
N PHE A 95 12.28 13.04 -6.18
CA PHE A 95 12.70 11.77 -5.56
C PHE A 95 12.51 11.76 -4.05
N ARG A 96 12.17 10.60 -3.50
CA ARG A 96 12.10 10.33 -2.06
C ARG A 96 12.69 8.95 -1.77
N CYS A 97 13.00 8.74 -0.51
CA CYS A 97 13.35 7.44 0.05
C CYS A 97 12.34 7.03 1.11
N MET A 98 12.08 5.73 1.19
CA MET A 98 11.36 5.07 2.26
C MET A 98 12.29 4.11 3.00
N LEU A 99 12.06 3.95 4.30
CA LEU A 99 12.78 3.03 5.16
C LEU A 99 11.77 2.19 5.94
N THR A 100 11.82 0.88 5.75
CA THR A 100 11.04 -0.09 6.53
C THR A 100 11.96 -1.19 7.03
N ARG A 101 11.42 -2.11 7.82
CA ARG A 101 12.13 -3.30 8.26
C ARG A 101 11.37 -4.55 7.86
N GLN A 102 12.09 -5.62 7.52
CA GLN A 102 11.47 -6.88 7.11
C GLN A 102 10.60 -7.49 8.22
N ASP A 103 10.98 -7.30 9.49
CA ASP A 103 10.21 -7.77 10.64
C ASP A 103 9.02 -6.86 11.00
N GLN A 104 8.96 -5.63 10.47
CA GLN A 104 7.93 -4.64 10.77
C GLN A 104 7.43 -3.93 9.49
N PRO A 105 6.85 -4.67 8.53
CA PRO A 105 6.49 -4.11 7.22
C PRO A 105 5.33 -3.09 7.29
N GLN A 106 4.62 -3.04 8.41
CA GLN A 106 3.52 -2.09 8.62
C GLN A 106 4.00 -0.67 8.93
N TRP A 107 5.27 -0.51 9.31
CA TRP A 107 5.84 0.77 9.70
C TRP A 107 6.91 1.17 8.71
N PHE A 108 6.83 2.40 8.21
CA PHE A 108 7.89 2.95 7.41
C PHE A 108 8.06 4.44 7.65
N ALA A 109 9.29 4.88 7.46
CA ALA A 109 9.67 6.27 7.45
C ALA A 109 9.83 6.74 5.99
N LYS A 110 9.41 7.96 5.69
CA LYS A 110 9.55 8.60 4.39
C LYS A 110 10.28 9.93 4.54
N SER A 111 11.16 10.21 3.60
CA SER A 111 11.90 11.49 3.55
C SER A 111 11.03 12.59 2.95
N LEU A 112 11.33 13.85 3.27
CA LEU A 112 10.66 15.02 2.69
C LEU A 112 11.28 15.47 1.36
N PHE A 113 12.52 15.08 1.09
CA PHE A 113 13.31 15.39 -0.11
C PHE A 113 14.10 14.16 -0.55
N ALA A 114 14.92 14.29 -1.60
CA ALA A 114 15.76 13.22 -2.14
C ALA A 114 17.00 12.89 -1.25
N GLU A 115 16.81 12.76 0.06
CA GLU A 115 17.86 12.51 1.05
C GLU A 115 17.53 11.28 1.90
N CYS A 116 18.07 10.12 1.55
CA CYS A 116 17.84 8.89 2.33
C CYS A 116 18.61 8.87 3.66
N ALA A 117 19.69 9.67 3.78
CA ALA A 117 20.57 9.69 4.96
C ALA A 117 19.87 10.18 6.23
N ARG A 118 18.71 10.85 6.11
CA ARG A 118 17.88 11.30 7.24
C ARG A 118 16.95 10.20 7.78
N LEU A 119 16.93 9.02 7.17
CA LEU A 119 16.11 7.90 7.61
C LEU A 119 16.98 6.95 8.45
N TYR A 120 16.96 7.13 9.78
CA TYR A 120 17.73 6.32 10.71
C TYR A 120 17.00 5.05 11.16
N SER A 121 15.67 5.12 11.26
CA SER A 121 14.82 3.98 11.57
C SER A 121 13.44 4.15 10.93
N PRO A 122 12.64 3.07 10.78
CA PRO A 122 11.26 3.16 10.31
C PRO A 122 10.34 4.03 11.17
N THR A 123 10.75 4.34 12.41
CA THR A 123 9.96 5.11 13.38
C THR A 123 10.51 6.51 13.62
N ASP A 124 11.70 6.81 13.12
CA ASP A 124 12.47 8.02 13.43
C ASP A 124 12.66 8.95 12.21
N GLY A 125 11.84 8.77 11.16
CA GLY A 125 11.93 9.58 9.94
C GLY A 125 11.20 10.93 9.98
N PRO A 126 11.46 11.83 9.01
CA PRO A 126 10.74 13.09 8.85
C PRO A 126 9.23 12.91 8.73
N GLU A 127 8.80 11.87 8.03
CA GLU A 127 7.43 11.40 7.98
C GLU A 127 7.41 9.95 8.43
N LYS A 128 6.60 9.66 9.45
CA LYS A 128 6.35 8.30 9.92
C LYS A 128 4.98 7.87 9.42
N VAL A 129 4.91 6.67 8.86
CA VAL A 129 3.67 6.10 8.31
C VAL A 129 3.43 4.71 8.89
N ILE A 130 2.20 4.46 9.31
CA ILE A 130 1.75 3.14 9.77
C ILE A 130 0.59 2.71 8.89
N ILE A 131 0.72 1.55 8.24
CA ILE A 131 -0.30 0.99 7.35
C ILE A 131 -1.08 -0.13 8.02
N SER A 132 -2.38 -0.16 7.75
CA SER A 132 -3.28 -1.25 8.14
C SER A 132 -4.08 -1.72 6.92
N PRO A 133 -4.19 -3.04 6.69
CA PRO A 133 -4.92 -3.56 5.54
C PRO A 133 -6.40 -3.18 5.64
N ILE A 134 -6.96 -2.64 4.56
CA ILE A 134 -8.41 -2.49 4.44
C ILE A 134 -8.93 -3.82 3.89
N ILE A 135 -9.54 -4.63 4.74
CA ILE A 135 -10.24 -5.84 4.34
C ILE A 135 -11.69 -5.43 4.08
N PRO A 136 -12.18 -5.45 2.82
CA PRO A 136 -13.60 -5.24 2.58
C PRO A 136 -14.37 -6.37 3.26
N GLU A 137 -15.31 -6.00 4.12
CA GLU A 137 -16.14 -6.91 4.92
C GLU A 137 -16.95 -7.87 4.02
N VAL A 138 -17.25 -7.42 2.79
CA VAL A 138 -17.78 -8.22 1.69
C VAL A 138 -17.11 -7.76 0.39
N PRO A 139 -16.36 -8.61 -0.34
CA PRO A 139 -15.89 -8.24 -1.67
C PRO A 139 -17.11 -8.03 -2.57
N THR A 140 -17.34 -6.81 -3.06
CA THR A 140 -18.35 -6.57 -4.07
C THR A 140 -17.85 -7.14 -5.40
N PRO A 141 -18.50 -8.16 -5.97
CA PRO A 141 -18.03 -8.79 -7.20
C PRO A 141 -18.16 -7.82 -8.36
N THR A 142 -17.04 -7.53 -9.03
CA THR A 142 -17.01 -6.65 -10.22
C THR A 142 -17.17 -7.41 -11.52
N CYS A 143 -17.07 -8.74 -11.47
CA CYS A 143 -17.12 -9.62 -12.63
C CYS A 143 -17.93 -10.88 -12.29
N PHE A 144 -18.62 -11.43 -13.29
CA PHE A 144 -19.24 -12.74 -13.20
C PHE A 144 -18.23 -13.83 -13.60
N PHE A 145 -18.31 -15.00 -12.96
CA PHE A 145 -17.72 -16.22 -13.49
C PHE A 145 -18.40 -16.60 -14.82
N PRO A 146 -17.69 -17.24 -15.75
CA PRO A 146 -18.33 -17.86 -16.91
C PRO A 146 -19.40 -18.85 -16.45
N ASP A 147 -20.52 -18.93 -17.16
CA ASP A 147 -21.69 -19.74 -16.77
C ASP A 147 -21.32 -21.19 -16.40
N ASN A 148 -20.32 -21.75 -17.09
CA ASN A 148 -19.83 -23.13 -16.92
C ASN A 148 -18.96 -23.38 -15.68
N PHE A 149 -18.63 -22.35 -14.90
CA PHE A 149 -17.82 -22.48 -13.68
C PHE A 149 -18.68 -22.48 -12.42
N THR A 150 -20.00 -22.28 -12.55
CA THR A 150 -20.95 -22.36 -11.44
C THR A 150 -21.28 -23.83 -11.10
N GLY A 151 -21.60 -24.11 -9.84
CA GLY A 151 -21.99 -25.44 -9.38
C GLY A 151 -21.21 -25.92 -8.15
N GLU A 152 -21.30 -27.20 -7.87
CA GLU A 152 -20.63 -27.84 -6.74
C GLU A 152 -19.37 -28.56 -7.19
N TRP A 153 -18.28 -28.26 -6.50
CA TRP A 153 -16.94 -28.75 -6.77
C TRP A 153 -16.42 -29.48 -5.54
N VAL A 154 -15.65 -30.53 -5.79
CA VAL A 154 -14.96 -31.28 -4.75
C VAL A 154 -13.54 -30.75 -4.64
N ASN A 155 -13.11 -30.38 -3.44
CA ASN A 155 -11.72 -30.03 -3.21
C ASN A 155 -10.88 -31.32 -3.19
N THR A 156 -9.97 -31.47 -4.16
CA THR A 156 -9.10 -32.67 -4.25
C THR A 156 -8.04 -32.74 -3.15
N ALA A 157 -7.72 -31.61 -2.52
CA ALA A 157 -6.83 -31.54 -1.36
C ALA A 157 -7.57 -31.77 -0.03
N ASN A 158 -8.89 -31.56 0.01
CA ASN A 158 -9.74 -31.82 1.17
C ASN A 158 -11.07 -32.44 0.74
N VAL A 159 -11.08 -33.77 0.59
CA VAL A 159 -12.25 -34.53 0.11
C VAL A 159 -13.51 -34.41 0.98
N ASN A 160 -13.40 -33.91 2.21
CA ASN A 160 -14.54 -33.67 3.11
C ASN A 160 -15.07 -32.23 3.02
N ALA A 161 -14.40 -31.36 2.27
CA ALA A 161 -14.87 -30.00 2.02
C ALA A 161 -15.72 -29.94 0.76
N ARG A 162 -16.86 -29.24 0.84
CA ARG A 162 -17.75 -28.98 -0.29
C ARG A 162 -17.55 -27.55 -0.75
N THR A 163 -17.18 -27.37 -2.02
CA THR A 163 -16.97 -26.05 -2.61
C THR A 163 -18.17 -25.69 -3.50
N ILE A 164 -18.87 -24.62 -3.20
CA ILE A 164 -19.99 -24.10 -3.98
C ILE A 164 -19.54 -22.85 -4.71
N ILE A 165 -19.52 -22.89 -6.04
CA ILE A 165 -19.22 -21.74 -6.88
C ILE A 165 -20.54 -21.17 -7.41
N ASN A 166 -20.86 -19.95 -7.02
CA ASN A 166 -21.95 -19.17 -7.61
C ASN A 166 -21.38 -18.23 -8.69
N ALA A 167 -22.25 -17.51 -9.41
CA ALA A 167 -21.88 -16.60 -10.48
C ALA A 167 -20.85 -15.53 -10.07
N THR A 168 -20.63 -15.29 -8.78
CA THR A 168 -19.73 -14.24 -8.27
C THR A 168 -18.80 -14.67 -7.13
N HIS A 169 -19.01 -15.85 -6.52
CA HIS A 169 -18.32 -16.24 -5.29
C HIS A 169 -18.00 -17.74 -5.25
N ILE A 170 -16.93 -18.08 -4.53
CA ILE A 170 -16.56 -19.46 -4.19
C ILE A 170 -16.70 -19.60 -2.67
N HIS A 171 -17.54 -20.53 -2.23
CA HIS A 171 -17.75 -20.86 -0.82
C HIS A 171 -17.26 -22.26 -0.53
N GLU A 172 -16.29 -22.41 0.36
CA GLU A 172 -15.88 -23.72 0.85
C GLU A 172 -16.51 -23.97 2.21
N ILE A 173 -17.25 -25.07 2.32
CA ILE A 173 -17.87 -25.55 3.55
C ILE A 173 -17.09 -26.79 3.96
N SER A 174 -16.21 -26.65 4.95
CA SER A 174 -15.57 -27.78 5.61
C SER A 174 -16.61 -28.50 6.48
N GLN A 175 -16.91 -29.77 6.17
CA GLN A 175 -17.65 -30.59 7.12
C GLN A 175 -16.72 -30.97 8.27
N VAL A 176 -17.10 -30.57 9.48
CA VAL A 176 -16.46 -30.98 10.74
C VAL A 176 -16.73 -32.44 11.01
#